data_AF-A0A7C3FTH9-F1
#
_entry.id   AF-A0A7C3FTH9-F1
#
_cell.length_a   1.000
_cell.length_b   1.000
_cell.length_c   1.000
_cell.angle_alpha   90.00
_cell.angle_beta   90.00
_cell.angle_gamma   90.00
#
_symmetry.space_group_name_H-M   'P 1'
#
loop_
_entity.id
_entity.type
_entity.pdbx_description
1 polymer ?
#
loop_
_entity_poly.entity_id
_entity_poly.type
_entity_poly.pdbx_seq_one_letter_code
_entity_poly.pdbx_strand_id
1 'polypeptide(L)'
;MPKINDVINQSQLSPLQQKVLDYLQEHDDEVFGYGDVKELSEKINHQGSNRGVSFTFWALLKKKLIDKERVGKYIYFGSKSAIESLREQKKASIQEV
;
A
#
# COMPACT_ATOMS: atom_id res chain seq x y z
N MET A 1 4.58 -19.10 -10.42
CA MET A 1 3.85 -18.77 -11.67
C MET A 1 2.89 -17.62 -11.35
N PRO A 2 3.13 -16.40 -11.84
CA PRO A 2 2.22 -15.28 -11.61
C PRO A 2 0.88 -15.55 -12.32
N LYS A 3 -0.24 -15.30 -11.65
CA LYS A 3 -1.57 -15.51 -12.21
C LYS A 3 -1.80 -14.47 -13.31
N ILE A 4 -2.25 -14.90 -14.47
CA ILE A 4 -2.44 -14.07 -15.68
C ILE A 4 -3.31 -12.82 -15.42
N ASN A 5 -4.20 -12.88 -14.42
CA ASN A 5 -5.04 -11.76 -14.00
C ASN A 5 -4.29 -10.61 -13.30
N ASP A 6 -3.13 -10.88 -12.68
CA ASP A 6 -2.29 -9.83 -12.06
C ASP A 6 -1.53 -9.03 -13.13
N VAL A 7 -1.11 -9.70 -14.21
CA VAL A 7 -0.35 -9.11 -15.32
C VAL A 7 -1.20 -8.11 -16.14
N ILE A 8 -2.50 -8.39 -16.30
CA ILE A 8 -3.40 -7.53 -17.10
C ILE A 8 -3.70 -6.20 -16.38
N ASN A 9 -3.74 -6.18 -15.05
CA ASN A 9 -3.96 -4.93 -14.29
C ASN A 9 -2.69 -4.06 -14.16
N GLN A 10 -1.50 -4.67 -14.27
CA GLN A 10 -0.21 -3.96 -14.26
C GLN A 10 0.06 -3.20 -15.58
N SER A 11 -0.51 -3.67 -16.70
CA SER A 11 -0.27 -3.10 -18.05
C SER A 11 -0.79 -1.66 -18.26
N GLN A 12 -1.55 -1.10 -17.30
CA GLN A 12 -2.02 0.31 -17.31
C GLN A 12 -1.55 1.12 -16.10
N LEU A 13 -0.50 0.69 -15.41
CA LEU A 13 0.03 1.45 -14.27
C LEU A 13 1.02 2.51 -14.76
N SER A 14 0.89 3.73 -14.23
CA SER A 14 1.93 4.74 -14.43
C SER A 14 3.24 4.26 -13.78
N PRO A 15 4.43 4.71 -14.24
CA PRO A 15 5.71 4.28 -13.67
C PRO A 15 5.80 4.47 -12.14
N LEU A 16 5.18 5.52 -11.61
CA LEU A 16 5.07 5.75 -10.17
C LEU A 16 4.17 4.73 -9.46
N GLN A 17 3.05 4.36 -10.07
CA GLN A 17 2.15 3.33 -9.54
C GLN A 17 2.82 1.96 -9.51
N GLN A 18 3.60 1.64 -10.54
CA GLN A 18 4.37 0.40 -10.57
C GLN A 18 5.42 0.39 -9.46
N LYS A 19 6.23 1.45 -9.32
CA LYS A 19 7.24 1.54 -8.24
C LYS A 19 6.65 1.41 -6.84
N VAL A 20 5.53 2.09 -6.57
CA VAL A 20 4.86 1.99 -5.27
C VAL A 20 4.32 0.58 -5.05
N LEU A 21 3.73 -0.04 -6.08
CA LEU A 21 3.22 -1.39 -5.98
C LEU A 21 4.33 -2.41 -5.75
N ASP A 22 5.41 -2.33 -6.52
CA ASP A 22 6.56 -3.22 -6.42
C ASP A 22 7.16 -3.12 -5.01
N TYR A 23 7.39 -1.90 -4.51
CA TYR A 23 7.89 -1.69 -3.15
C TYR A 23 6.97 -2.31 -2.08
N LEU A 24 5.66 -2.08 -2.17
CA LEU A 24 4.71 -2.65 -1.21
C LEU A 24 4.61 -4.18 -1.31
N GLN A 25 4.90 -4.77 -2.48
CA GLN A 25 4.91 -6.21 -2.66
C GLN A 25 6.21 -6.86 -2.18
N GLU A 26 7.34 -6.17 -2.33
CA GLU A 26 8.64 -6.59 -1.78
C GLU A 26 8.69 -6.48 -0.25
N HIS A 27 7.97 -5.52 0.32
CA HIS A 27 7.87 -5.26 1.75
C HIS A 27 6.45 -5.55 2.26
N ASP A 28 6.10 -6.83 2.36
CA ASP A 28 4.76 -7.28 2.72
C ASP A 28 4.41 -7.15 4.20
N ASP A 29 5.33 -6.63 5.00
CA ASP A 29 5.21 -6.26 6.40
C ASP A 29 5.07 -4.74 6.62
N GLU A 30 5.42 -3.92 5.62
CA GLU A 30 5.38 -2.46 5.74
C GLU A 30 3.99 -1.90 5.37
N VAL A 31 3.55 -0.92 6.16
CA VAL A 31 2.32 -0.14 5.92
C VAL A 31 2.61 1.35 6.00
N PHE A 32 1.96 2.13 5.16
CA PHE A 32 2.19 3.57 5.05
C PHE A 32 0.89 4.34 5.20
N GLY A 33 0.89 5.40 6.01
CA GLY A 33 -0.20 6.34 6.08
C GLY A 33 -0.02 7.54 5.14
N TYR A 34 -1.02 8.42 5.12
CA TYR A 34 -0.89 9.71 4.42
C TYR A 34 0.21 10.63 5.01
N GLY A 35 0.60 10.41 6.28
CA GLY A 35 1.72 11.11 6.91
C GLY A 35 3.08 10.64 6.41
N ASP A 36 3.17 9.37 6.01
CA ASP A 36 4.43 8.68 5.69
C ASP A 36 4.75 8.74 4.19
N VAL A 37 3.94 9.49 3.43
CA VAL A 37 4.06 9.66 1.97
C VAL A 37 5.45 10.16 1.59
N LYS A 38 6.04 11.04 2.40
CA LYS A 38 7.40 11.56 2.15
C LYS A 38 8.43 10.45 2.29
N GLU A 39 8.33 9.65 3.35
CA GLU A 39 9.23 8.51 3.59
C GLU A 39 9.12 7.48 2.47
N LEU A 40 7.89 7.14 2.06
CA LEU A 40 7.71 6.23 0.92
C LEU A 40 8.32 6.80 -0.37
N SER A 41 8.17 8.11 -0.61
CA SER A 41 8.75 8.78 -1.78
C SER A 41 10.28 8.68 -1.78
N GLU A 42 10.92 8.82 -0.62
CA GLU A 42 12.36 8.65 -0.46
C GLU A 42 12.78 7.18 -0.68
N LYS A 43 12.04 6.22 -0.10
CA LYS A 43 12.26 4.77 -0.26
C LYS A 43 12.20 4.29 -1.71
N ILE A 44 11.23 4.79 -2.49
CA ILE A 44 11.10 4.47 -3.93
C ILE A 44 11.97 5.36 -4.84
N ASN A 45 12.83 6.19 -4.24
CA ASN A 45 13.69 7.19 -4.89
C ASN A 45 12.90 8.04 -5.92
N HIS A 46 11.75 8.54 -5.49
CA HIS A 46 10.89 9.44 -6.26
C HIS A 46 11.12 10.89 -5.82
N GLN A 47 11.58 11.72 -6.75
CA GLN A 47 11.80 13.15 -6.55
C GLN A 47 10.57 14.03 -6.90
N GLY A 48 9.41 13.41 -7.13
CA GLY A 48 8.20 14.15 -7.47
C GLY A 48 7.40 14.63 -6.26
N SER A 49 6.20 15.14 -6.51
CA SER A 49 5.35 15.67 -5.45
C SER A 49 4.74 14.54 -4.60
N ASN A 50 4.75 14.72 -3.27
CA ASN A 50 4.01 13.88 -2.31
C ASN A 50 2.53 13.70 -2.69
N ARG A 51 1.91 14.70 -3.34
CA ARG A 51 0.52 14.57 -3.84
C ARG A 51 0.37 13.48 -4.91
N GLY A 52 1.40 13.30 -5.74
CA GLY A 52 1.46 12.22 -6.71
C GLY A 52 1.42 10.86 -6.02
N VAL A 53 2.24 10.66 -5.00
CA VAL A 53 2.27 9.42 -4.20
C VAL A 53 0.94 9.15 -3.49
N SER A 54 0.33 10.17 -2.85
CA SER A 54 -1.01 10.03 -2.26
C SER A 54 -2.09 9.65 -3.27
N PHE A 55 -2.04 10.22 -4.49
CA PHE A 55 -2.94 9.84 -5.58
C PHE A 55 -2.67 8.41 -6.07
N THR A 56 -1.40 7.99 -6.03
CA THR A 56 -0.96 6.64 -6.38
C THR A 56 -1.60 5.60 -5.47
N PHE A 57 -1.61 5.83 -4.15
CA PHE A 57 -2.33 4.96 -3.21
C PHE A 57 -3.81 4.83 -3.55
N TRP A 58 -4.48 5.96 -3.81
CA TRP A 58 -5.89 5.93 -4.18
C TRP A 58 -6.14 5.16 -5.49
N ALA A 59 -5.29 5.36 -6.50
CA ALA A 59 -5.39 4.67 -7.79
C ALA A 59 -5.14 3.16 -7.67
N LEU A 60 -4.11 2.75 -6.92
CA LEU A 60 -3.81 1.34 -6.65
C LEU A 60 -4.92 0.66 -5.85
N LEU A 61 -5.50 1.35 -4.87
CA LEU A 61 -6.64 0.87 -4.10
C LEU A 61 -7.87 0.69 -4.99
N LYS A 62 -8.16 1.65 -5.89
CA LYS A 62 -9.26 1.55 -6.85
C LYS A 62 -9.11 0.33 -7.78
N LYS A 63 -7.87 -0.01 -8.14
CA LYS A 63 -7.52 -1.20 -8.92
C LYS A 63 -7.47 -2.50 -8.09
N LYS A 64 -7.74 -2.44 -6.78
CA LYS A 64 -7.71 -3.58 -5.83
C LYS A 64 -6.34 -4.30 -5.77
N LEU A 65 -5.26 -3.56 -6.04
CA LEU A 65 -3.89 -4.08 -6.00
C LEU A 65 -3.30 -4.00 -4.60
N ILE A 66 -3.63 -2.93 -3.87
CA ILE A 66 -3.31 -2.73 -2.46
C ILE A 66 -4.60 -2.72 -1.64
N ASP A 67 -4.48 -2.82 -0.33
CA ASP A 67 -5.60 -2.68 0.60
C ASP A 67 -5.35 -1.54 1.59
N LYS A 68 -6.37 -1.21 2.38
CA LYS A 68 -6.24 -0.22 3.46
C LYS A 68 -6.91 -0.70 4.73
N GLU A 69 -6.41 -0.22 5.87
CA GLU A 69 -7.03 -0.43 7.16
C GLU A 69 -7.00 0.84 7.99
N ARG A 70 -8.07 1.03 8.77
CA ARG A 70 -8.17 2.15 9.70
C ARG A 70 -7.81 1.69 11.11
N VAL A 71 -6.77 2.28 11.68
CA VAL A 71 -6.35 2.07 13.07
C VAL A 71 -6.56 3.38 13.83
N GLY A 72 -7.62 3.42 14.63
CA GLY A 72 -8.05 4.63 15.33
C GLY A 72 -8.40 5.77 14.36
N LYS A 73 -7.62 6.86 14.43
CA LYS A 73 -7.77 8.04 13.56
C LYS A 73 -6.92 8.00 12.29
N TYR A 74 -6.04 7.01 12.14
CA TYR A 74 -5.11 6.90 11.02
C TYR A 74 -5.57 5.85 10.01
N ILE A 75 -5.23 6.07 8.74
CA ILE A 75 -5.49 5.14 7.64
C ILE A 75 -4.13 4.70 7.11
N TYR A 76 -3.92 3.40 7.09
CA TYR A 76 -2.71 2.76 6.59
C TYR A 76 -3.02 2.02 5.28
N PHE A 77 -2.08 2.10 4.35
CA PHE A 77 -2.09 1.47 3.03
C PHE A 77 -0.91 0.51 2.96
N GLY A 78 -1.12 -0.67 2.40
CA GLY A 78 -0.08 -1.67 2.26
C GLY A 78 -0.48 -2.77 1.29
N SER A 79 0.38 -3.77 1.17
CA SER A 79 -0.01 -5.00 0.48
C SER A 79 -1.21 -5.65 1.17
N LYS A 80 -1.88 -6.57 0.47
CA LYS A 80 -3.00 -7.32 1.05
C LYS A 80 -2.56 -8.08 2.31
N SER A 81 -1.39 -8.71 2.25
CA SER A 81 -0.78 -9.45 3.36
C SER A 81 -0.44 -8.53 4.55
N ALA A 82 0.13 -7.36 4.30
CA ALA A 82 0.47 -6.38 5.34
C ALA A 82 -0.78 -5.92 6.09
N ILE A 83 -1.82 -5.58 5.33
CA ILE A 83 -3.10 -5.10 5.87
C ILE A 83 -3.85 -6.21 6.60
N GLU A 84 -3.82 -7.44 6.09
CA GLU A 84 -4.40 -8.61 6.77
C GLU A 84 -3.70 -8.87 8.11
N SER A 85 -2.37 -8.88 8.13
CA SER A 85 -1.57 -9.02 9.35
C SER A 85 -1.90 -7.91 10.37
N LEU A 86 -2.05 -6.67 9.90
CA LEU A 86 -2.42 -5.54 10.75
C LEU A 86 -3.87 -5.64 11.28
N ARG A 87 -4.80 -6.18 10.49
CA ARG A 87 -6.17 -6.50 10.94
C ARG A 87 -6.18 -7.60 12.00
N GLU A 88 -5.35 -8.63 11.85
CA GLU A 88 -5.21 -9.71 12.83
C GLU A 88 -4.65 -9.21 14.15
N GLN A 89 -3.56 -8.43 14.11
CA GLN A 89 -2.98 -7.82 15.31
C GLN A 89 -3.98 -6.92 16.04
N LYS A 90 -4.75 -6.12 15.30
CA LYS A 90 -5.84 -5.30 15.84
C LYS A 90 -6.93 -6.13 16.51
N LYS A 91 -7.30 -7.29 15.94
CA LYS A 91 -8.31 -8.18 16.55
C LYS A 91 -7.78 -8.81 17.85
N ALA A 92 -6.53 -9.25 17.85
CA ALA A 92 -5.89 -9.84 19.04
C ALA A 92 -5.82 -8.83 20.20
N SER A 93 -5.45 -7.58 19.92
CA SER A 93 -5.35 -6.53 20.95
C SER A 93 -6.70 -6.02 21.49
N ILE A 94 -7.83 -6.34 20.85
CA ILE A 94 -9.17 -6.06 21.37
C ILE A 94 -9.68 -7.17 22.31
N GLN A 95 -9.11 -8.38 22.23
CA GLN A 95 -9.56 -9.53 23.04
C GLN A 95 -8.90 -9.62 24.43
N GLU A 96 -7.90 -8.80 24.73
CA GLU A 96 -7.25 -8.74 26.05
C GLU A 96 -7.87 -7.70 27.01
N VAL A 97 -9.11 -7.25 26.77
CA VAL A 97 -9.80 -6.26 27.62
C VAL A 97 -11.08 -6.82 28.23
#